data_AF-A0A659U8A5-F1
#
_entry.id   AF-A0A659U8A5-F1
#
_cell.length_a   1.000
_cell.length_b   1.000
_cell.length_c   1.000
_cell.angle_alpha   90.00
_cell.angle_beta   90.00
_cell.angle_gamma   90.00
#
_symmetry.space_group_name_H-M   'P 1'
#
loop_
_entity.id
_entity.type
_entity.pdbx_description
1 polymer ?
#
loop_
_entity_poly.entity_id
_entity_poly.type
_entity_poly.pdbx_seq_one_letter_code
_entity_poly.pdbx_strand_id
1 'polypeptide(L)'
;DAFLVPTLSAYITMWEEGLEIGMPAELHAKIKYVLDVGSRSLEIAQRRGVKMVYGTDLIGPLHRHQSLEFSIRSEVLPAIDVIRSATSTAAELFNMTA
;
A
#
# COMPACT_ATOMS: atom_id res chain seq x y z
N ASP A 1 6.96 9.47 -17.55
CA ASP A 1 5.84 9.20 -16.63
C ASP A 1 6.33 9.03 -15.21
N ALA A 2 5.43 9.22 -14.24
CA ALA A 2 5.67 8.97 -12.83
C ALA A 2 4.57 8.04 -12.28
N PHE A 3 4.96 7.19 -11.34
CA PHE A 3 4.07 6.22 -10.71
C PHE A 3 4.09 6.41 -9.19
N LEU A 4 2.97 6.14 -8.55
CA LEU A 4 2.86 6.06 -7.09
C LEU A 4 2.72 4.59 -6.68
N VAL A 5 3.47 4.15 -5.67
CA VAL A 5 3.40 2.79 -5.12
C VAL A 5 3.05 2.86 -3.63
N PRO A 6 1.75 3.01 -3.26
CA PRO A 6 1.33 3.00 -1.86
C PRO A 6 1.55 1.63 -1.21
N THR A 7 1.79 1.61 0.11
CA THR A 7 2.15 0.40 0.88
C THR A 7 1.38 0.35 2.21
N LEU A 8 0.05 0.54 2.16
CA LEU A 8 -0.75 0.76 3.36
C LEU A 8 -0.79 -0.44 4.32
N SER A 9 -0.76 -1.65 3.77
CA SER A 9 -0.70 -2.91 4.51
C SER A 9 0.50 -2.98 5.45
N ALA A 10 1.67 -2.45 5.09
CA ALA A 10 2.82 -2.38 6.00
C ALA A 10 2.50 -1.54 7.24
N TYR A 11 1.96 -0.35 7.06
CA TYR A 11 1.67 0.53 8.21
C TYR A 11 0.60 -0.05 9.12
N ILE A 12 -0.45 -0.67 8.56
CA ILE A 12 -1.52 -1.30 9.36
C ILE A 12 -0.96 -2.46 10.17
N THR A 13 -0.25 -3.38 9.53
CA THR A 13 0.27 -4.58 10.19
C THR A 13 1.40 -4.29 11.16
N MET A 14 2.27 -3.31 10.87
CA MET A 14 3.29 -2.86 11.83
C MET A 14 2.66 -2.12 13.02
N TRP A 15 1.54 -1.42 12.84
CA TRP A 15 0.83 -0.82 13.96
C TRP A 15 0.22 -1.89 14.87
N GLU A 16 -0.38 -2.93 14.29
CA GLU A 16 -1.04 -4.01 15.04
C GLU A 16 -0.07 -4.97 15.70
N GLU A 17 0.98 -5.39 14.98
CA GLU A 17 1.85 -6.51 15.40
C GLU A 17 3.32 -6.11 15.57
N GLY A 18 3.71 -4.88 15.19
CA GLY A 18 5.11 -4.46 15.10
C GLY A 18 5.88 -4.63 16.41
N LEU A 19 5.27 -4.28 17.55
CA LEU A 19 5.89 -4.44 18.87
C LEU A 19 6.14 -5.92 19.21
N GLU A 20 5.20 -6.80 18.86
CA GLU A 20 5.29 -8.24 19.13
C GLU A 20 6.42 -8.90 18.34
N ILE A 21 6.71 -8.40 17.14
CA ILE A 21 7.80 -8.90 16.28
C ILE A 21 9.13 -8.16 16.50
N GLY A 22 9.24 -7.35 17.54
CA GLY A 22 10.49 -6.71 17.96
C GLY A 22 10.79 -5.34 17.37
N MET A 23 9.80 -4.64 16.81
CA MET A 23 9.97 -3.26 16.36
C MET A 23 10.22 -2.34 17.56
N PRO A 24 11.23 -1.44 17.50
CA PRO A 24 11.46 -0.45 18.55
C PRO A 24 10.23 0.46 18.77
N ALA A 25 9.83 0.66 20.02
CA ALA A 25 8.65 1.45 20.37
C ALA A 25 8.70 2.89 19.81
N GLU A 26 9.89 3.49 19.72
CA GLU A 26 10.07 4.82 19.13
C GLU A 26 9.73 4.86 17.63
N LEU A 27 10.03 3.79 16.89
CA LEU A 27 9.67 3.67 15.47
C LEU A 27 8.18 3.36 15.32
N HIS A 28 7.66 2.47 16.17
CA HIS A 28 6.23 2.10 16.17
C HIS A 28 5.34 3.33 16.39
N ALA A 29 5.70 4.22 17.33
CA ALA A 29 4.97 5.45 17.61
C ALA A 29 4.85 6.39 16.39
N LYS A 30 5.79 6.34 15.43
CA LYS A 30 5.77 7.18 14.22
C LYS A 30 4.75 6.70 13.18
N ILE A 31 4.33 5.43 13.24
CA ILE A 31 3.41 4.82 12.26
C ILE A 31 2.04 5.50 12.30
N LYS A 32 1.56 5.89 13.49
CA LYS A 32 0.22 6.47 13.66
C LYS A 32 -0.06 7.65 12.73
N TYR A 33 0.93 8.53 12.54
CA TYR A 33 0.80 9.68 11.66
C TYR A 33 0.49 9.28 10.21
N VAL A 34 1.09 8.20 9.72
CA VAL A 34 0.90 7.70 8.35
C VAL A 34 -0.47 7.06 8.18
N LEU A 35 -0.91 6.28 9.19
CA LEU A 35 -2.23 5.65 9.17
C LEU A 35 -3.37 6.68 9.06
N ASP A 36 -3.27 7.80 9.79
CA ASP A 36 -4.29 8.83 9.81
C ASP A 36 -4.49 9.51 8.43
N VAL A 37 -3.51 9.43 7.52
CA VAL A 37 -3.55 10.06 6.18
C VAL A 37 -3.54 9.09 5.00
N GLY A 38 -3.32 7.79 5.26
CA GLY A 38 -3.07 6.76 4.25
C GLY A 38 -4.17 6.64 3.21
N SER A 39 -5.41 6.33 3.64
CA SER A 39 -6.54 6.14 2.72
C SER A 39 -6.88 7.40 1.93
N ARG A 40 -6.73 8.58 2.55
CA ARG A 40 -6.96 9.87 1.88
C ARG A 40 -5.97 10.11 0.73
N SER A 41 -4.75 9.60 0.83
CA SER A 41 -3.76 9.72 -0.24
C SER A 41 -4.18 9.00 -1.52
N LEU A 42 -4.83 7.83 -1.40
CA LEU A 42 -5.33 7.05 -2.53
C LEU A 42 -6.44 7.79 -3.27
N GLU A 43 -7.41 8.36 -2.55
CA GLU A 43 -8.50 9.16 -3.13
C GLU A 43 -7.98 10.40 -3.88
N ILE A 44 -6.94 11.04 -3.35
CA ILE A 44 -6.32 12.21 -4.00
C ILE A 44 -5.62 11.76 -5.29
N ALA A 45 -4.81 10.71 -5.23
CA ALA A 45 -4.08 10.18 -6.38
C ALA A 45 -5.05 9.75 -7.49
N GLN A 46 -6.10 9.01 -7.14
CA GLN A 46 -7.14 8.58 -8.08
C GLN A 46 -7.83 9.78 -8.76
N ARG A 47 -8.32 10.77 -7.99
CA ARG A 47 -8.98 11.95 -8.55
C ARG A 47 -8.09 12.80 -9.45
N ARG A 48 -6.77 12.72 -9.27
CA ARG A 48 -5.78 13.42 -10.10
C ARG A 48 -5.30 12.58 -11.29
N GLY A 49 -5.79 11.35 -11.46
CA GLY A 49 -5.38 10.46 -12.55
C GLY A 49 -3.95 9.95 -12.43
N VAL A 50 -3.39 9.91 -11.20
CA VAL A 50 -2.03 9.38 -10.97
C VAL A 50 -2.04 7.87 -11.18
N LYS A 51 -1.09 7.36 -11.98
CA LYS A 51 -0.89 5.92 -12.15
C LYS A 51 -0.40 5.31 -10.84
N MET A 52 -1.23 4.45 -10.26
CA MET A 52 -0.93 3.74 -9.02
C MET A 52 -0.56 2.29 -9.29
N VAL A 53 0.47 1.81 -8.60
CA VAL A 53 0.94 0.42 -8.66
C VAL A 53 0.77 -0.24 -7.29
N TYR A 54 0.52 -1.54 -7.30
CA TYR A 54 0.40 -2.35 -6.10
C TYR A 54 1.76 -2.50 -5.39
N GLY A 55 1.78 -2.25 -4.09
CA GLY A 55 2.96 -2.40 -3.24
C GLY A 55 2.53 -2.75 -1.82
N THR A 56 3.38 -3.47 -1.10
CA THR A 56 3.07 -3.92 0.26
C THR A 56 4.09 -3.45 1.28
N ASP A 57 5.39 -3.57 0.98
CA ASP A 57 6.51 -3.16 1.85
C ASP A 57 6.46 -3.78 3.25
N LEU A 58 5.93 -5.00 3.33
CA LEU A 58 5.85 -5.78 4.55
C LEU A 58 7.25 -6.26 4.96
N ILE A 59 7.46 -6.46 6.25
CA ILE A 59 8.76 -6.84 6.81
C ILE A 59 8.63 -8.12 7.62
N GLY A 60 9.52 -9.09 7.36
CA GLY A 60 9.65 -10.29 8.18
C GLY A 60 8.36 -11.13 8.26
N PRO A 61 7.90 -11.52 9.45
CA PRO A 61 6.68 -12.32 9.62
C PRO A 61 5.40 -11.66 9.07
N LEU A 62 5.42 -10.35 8.82
CA LEU A 62 4.27 -9.61 8.29
C LEU A 62 4.02 -9.91 6.80
N HIS A 63 4.96 -10.53 6.08
CA HIS A 63 4.77 -10.90 4.67
C HIS A 63 3.49 -11.73 4.42
N ARG A 64 3.00 -12.48 5.43
CA ARG A 64 1.75 -13.25 5.32
C ARG A 64 0.51 -12.38 5.03
N HIS A 65 0.58 -11.09 5.34
CA HIS A 65 -0.48 -10.11 5.08
C HIS A 65 -0.42 -9.50 3.68
N GLN A 66 0.40 -10.03 2.76
CA GLN A 66 0.60 -9.45 1.43
C GLN A 66 -0.71 -9.13 0.70
N SER A 67 -1.71 -10.00 0.80
CA SER A 67 -3.00 -9.81 0.09
C SER A 67 -3.94 -8.80 0.77
N LEU A 68 -3.63 -8.35 2.00
CA LEU A 68 -4.44 -7.36 2.73
C LEU A 68 -4.53 -6.04 1.99
N GLU A 69 -3.47 -5.65 1.28
CA GLU A 69 -3.42 -4.41 0.48
C GLU A 69 -4.55 -4.34 -0.56
N PHE A 70 -4.97 -5.47 -1.15
CA PHE A 70 -6.11 -5.50 -2.06
C PHE A 70 -7.40 -5.06 -1.37
N SER A 71 -7.63 -5.55 -0.15
CA SER A 71 -8.83 -5.22 0.62
C SER A 71 -8.82 -3.75 1.03
N ILE A 72 -7.69 -3.26 1.57
CA ILE A 72 -7.52 -1.84 1.96
C ILE A 72 -7.80 -0.91 0.78
N ARG A 73 -7.22 -1.20 -0.39
CA ARG A 73 -7.42 -0.36 -1.59
C ARG A 73 -8.87 -0.39 -2.08
N SER A 74 -9.57 -1.51 -1.92
CA SER A 74 -10.96 -1.66 -2.36
C SER A 74 -11.96 -0.82 -1.57
N GLU A 75 -11.58 -0.35 -0.38
CA GLU A 75 -12.42 0.55 0.43
C GLU A 75 -12.55 1.95 -0.20
N VAL A 76 -11.60 2.36 -1.04
CA VAL A 76 -11.55 3.71 -1.62
C VAL A 76 -11.45 3.73 -3.15
N LEU A 77 -10.95 2.66 -3.78
CA LEU A 77 -10.80 2.54 -5.23
C LEU A 77 -11.79 1.52 -5.81
N PRO A 78 -12.29 1.73 -7.03
CA PRO A 78 -13.02 0.71 -7.77
C PRO A 78 -12.19 -0.57 -7.89
N ALA A 79 -12.82 -1.73 -7.72
CA ALA A 79 -12.14 -3.03 -7.75
C ALA A 79 -11.30 -3.25 -9.02
N ILE A 80 -11.77 -2.77 -10.18
CA ILE A 80 -11.02 -2.87 -11.44
C ILE A 80 -9.69 -2.10 -11.40
N ASP A 81 -9.65 -0.93 -10.77
CA ASP A 81 -8.43 -0.13 -10.67
C ASP A 81 -7.44 -0.75 -9.69
N VAL A 82 -7.95 -1.38 -8.63
CA VAL A 82 -7.15 -2.19 -7.70
C VAL A 82 -6.44 -3.33 -8.45
N ILE A 83 -7.16 -4.11 -9.27
CA ILE A 83 -6.57 -5.21 -10.05
C ILE A 83 -5.57 -4.69 -11.09
N ARG A 84 -5.89 -3.60 -11.80
CA ARG A 84 -4.96 -2.97 -12.78
C ARG A 84 -3.65 -2.54 -12.13
N SER A 85 -3.71 -2.02 -10.90
CA SER A 85 -2.51 -1.59 -10.16
C SER A 85 -1.51 -2.72 -9.93
N ALA A 86 -1.97 -3.98 -9.84
CA ALA A 86 -1.12 -5.16 -9.67
C ALA A 86 -0.81 -5.89 -10.99
N THR A 87 -1.36 -5.43 -12.12
CA THR A 87 -1.26 -6.12 -13.42
C THR A 87 -0.81 -5.16 -14.51
N SER A 88 -1.71 -4.61 -15.32
CA SER A 88 -1.36 -3.80 -16.49
C SER A 88 -0.55 -2.55 -16.14
N THR A 89 -0.88 -1.87 -15.04
CA THR A 89 -0.15 -0.66 -14.61
C THR A 89 1.21 -1.01 -14.00
N ALA A 90 1.31 -2.16 -13.33
CA ALA A 90 2.60 -2.68 -12.84
C ALA A 90 3.52 -3.08 -14.01
N ALA A 91 2.99 -3.76 -15.02
CA ALA A 91 3.73 -4.11 -16.23
C ALA A 91 4.27 -2.85 -16.93
N GLU A 92 3.49 -1.77 -16.96
CA GLU A 92 3.94 -0.47 -17.47
C GLU A 92 5.12 0.10 -16.66
N LEU A 93 5.03 0.09 -15.32
CA LEU A 93 6.14 0.53 -14.45
C LEU A 93 7.44 -0.24 -14.72
N PHE A 94 7.34 -1.55 -14.93
CA PHE A 94 8.50 -2.42 -15.16
C PHE A 94 8.96 -2.46 -16.62
N ASN A 95 8.37 -1.67 -17.52
CA ASN A 95 8.63 -1.70 -18.97
C ASN A 95 8.43 -3.10 -19.58
N MET A 96 7.38 -3.80 -19.15
CA MET A 96 6.99 -5.14 -19.59
C MET A 96 5.60 -5.14 -20.24
N THR A 97 5.20 -4.04 -20.88
CA THR A 97 3.97 -3.98 -21.67
C THR A 97 4.12 -4.79 -22.97
N ALA A 98 3.04 -5.49 -23.35
CA ALA A 98 2.95 -6.26 -24.59
C ALA A 98 2.73 -5.37 -25.81
#